data_AF-A0AAW1SU50-F1
#
_entry.id   AF-A0AAW1SU50-F1
#
_cell.length_a   1.000
_cell.length_b   1.000
_cell.length_c   1.000
_cell.angle_alpha   90.00
_cell.angle_beta   90.00
_cell.angle_gamma   90.00
#
_symmetry.space_group_name_H-M   'P 1'
#
loop_
_entity.id
_entity.type
_entity.pdbx_description
1 polymer ?
#
loop_
_entity_poly.entity_id
_entity_poly.type
_entity_poly.pdbx_seq_one_letter_code
_entity_poly.pdbx_strand_id
1 'polypeptide(L)'
;MAPGVLCASAGAAEASASGLTHAVHFRFGSQKAATTFQASKAFKHAWTEAMQICNSTKRIQFQGHVGADLEDIFRRGPEWESGYELIMAMQEPQSFLESPERTASFEETLNQQCAQYALQAVTGTSFSVEDQAGRDLSIRSSDCSFRPRPSQPAHDAHLQPSATAQRIILMRFCQQEDLHMFRQNSAAQLMNNLGSPLVLSLAFAVQPAQKTQTRSR
;
A
#
# COMPACT_ATOMS: atom_id res chain seq x y z
N MET A 1 0.32 -1.84 -21.78
CA MET A 1 0.40 -2.29 -20.37
C MET A 1 0.86 -3.75 -20.33
N ALA A 2 1.47 -4.18 -19.22
CA ALA A 2 1.75 -5.59 -18.99
C ALA A 2 0.46 -6.38 -18.67
N PRO A 3 0.39 -7.69 -18.93
CA PRO A 3 -0.82 -8.48 -18.67
C PRO A 3 -1.28 -8.41 -17.20
N GLY A 4 -2.58 -8.17 -16.99
CA GLY A 4 -3.21 -8.19 -15.67
C GLY A 4 -3.14 -6.89 -14.85
N VAL A 5 -2.33 -5.90 -15.26
CA VAL A 5 -2.33 -4.56 -14.68
C VAL A 5 -3.59 -3.81 -15.13
N LEU A 6 -4.39 -3.31 -14.18
CA LEU A 6 -5.57 -2.47 -14.47
C LEU A 6 -5.20 -0.99 -14.60
N CYS A 7 -4.33 -0.51 -13.70
CA CYS A 7 -3.85 0.86 -13.65
C CYS A 7 -2.40 0.86 -13.15
N ALA A 8 -1.62 1.84 -13.58
CA ALA A 8 -0.29 2.11 -13.07
C ALA A 8 -0.09 3.60 -12.92
N SER A 9 0.45 4.03 -11.77
CA SER A 9 0.85 5.39 -11.48
C SER A 9 2.33 5.42 -11.10
N ALA A 10 3.01 6.51 -11.44
CA ALA A 10 4.40 6.75 -11.06
C ALA A 10 4.62 8.24 -10.86
N GLY A 11 5.53 8.59 -9.94
CA GLY A 11 5.79 9.98 -9.60
C GLY A 11 7.00 10.18 -8.69
N ALA A 12 7.49 11.42 -8.65
CA ALA A 12 8.41 11.86 -7.62
C ALA A 12 7.66 11.98 -6.28
N ALA A 13 8.31 11.57 -5.20
CA ALA A 13 7.78 11.64 -3.85
C ALA A 13 7.95 13.05 -3.27
N GLU A 14 6.89 13.57 -2.65
CA GLU A 14 7.00 14.76 -1.82
C GLU A 14 7.74 14.43 -0.51
N ALA A 15 8.92 15.05 -0.32
CA ALA A 15 9.70 15.14 0.92
C ALA A 15 9.46 14.00 1.94
N SER A 16 9.82 12.78 1.58
CA SER A 16 9.56 11.61 2.42
C SER A 16 10.58 11.47 3.56
N ALA A 17 10.09 11.33 4.79
CA ALA A 17 10.90 10.94 5.95
C ALA A 17 11.54 9.53 5.79
N SER A 18 11.08 8.71 4.84
CA SER A 18 11.67 7.40 4.54
C SER A 18 12.85 7.43 3.57
N GLY A 19 13.24 8.61 3.06
CA GLY A 19 14.34 8.78 2.09
C GLY A 19 14.01 8.31 0.66
N LEU A 20 12.81 7.77 0.43
CA LEU A 20 12.33 7.41 -0.90
C LEU A 20 12.00 8.67 -1.72
N THR A 21 12.57 8.77 -2.93
CA THR A 21 12.42 9.94 -3.82
C THR A 21 11.39 9.74 -4.92
N HIS A 22 10.97 8.50 -5.19
CA HIS A 22 10.04 8.15 -6.26
C HIS A 22 9.15 6.98 -5.81
N ALA A 23 7.97 6.88 -6.42
CA ALA A 23 7.02 5.79 -6.23
C ALA A 23 6.54 5.24 -7.58
N VAL A 24 6.22 3.95 -7.60
CA VAL A 24 5.46 3.30 -8.68
C VAL A 24 4.42 2.39 -8.03
N HIS A 25 3.15 2.58 -8.39
CA HIS A 25 2.02 1.84 -7.88
C HIS A 25 1.28 1.15 -9.03
N PHE A 26 0.91 -0.11 -8.82
CA PHE A 26 0.21 -0.95 -9.79
C PHE A 26 -1.06 -1.53 -9.16
N ARG A 27 -2.23 -1.30 -9.77
CA ARG A 27 -3.51 -1.88 -9.37
C ARG A 27 -3.81 -3.12 -10.22
N PHE A 28 -4.23 -4.20 -9.57
CA PHE A 28 -4.58 -5.48 -10.20
C PHE A 28 -6.02 -5.86 -9.87
N GLY A 29 -6.71 -6.54 -10.79
CA GLY A 29 -8.08 -7.03 -10.57
C GLY A 29 -8.17 -8.33 -9.77
N SER A 30 -7.04 -8.97 -9.48
CA SER A 30 -6.96 -10.17 -8.65
C SER A 30 -5.52 -10.44 -8.19
N GLN A 31 -5.37 -11.17 -7.08
CA GLN A 31 -4.06 -11.65 -6.62
C GLN A 31 -3.35 -12.48 -7.70
N LYS A 32 -4.07 -13.33 -8.43
CA LYS A 32 -3.53 -14.13 -9.55
C LYS A 32 -2.90 -13.26 -10.64
N ALA A 33 -3.52 -12.12 -10.97
CA ALA A 33 -2.95 -11.17 -11.92
C ALA A 33 -1.66 -10.52 -11.39
N ALA A 34 -1.65 -10.10 -10.12
CA ALA A 34 -0.46 -9.54 -9.47
C ALA A 34 0.71 -10.54 -9.45
N THR A 35 0.48 -11.79 -9.03
CA THR A 35 1.50 -12.85 -9.03
C THR A 35 2.00 -13.18 -10.44
N THR A 36 1.11 -13.19 -11.45
CA THR A 36 1.49 -13.44 -12.85
C THR A 36 2.39 -12.31 -13.40
N PHE A 37 2.06 -11.05 -13.09
CA PHE A 37 2.89 -9.90 -13.45
C PHE A 37 4.26 -9.96 -12.77
N GLN A 38 4.31 -10.24 -11.46
CA GLN A 38 5.56 -10.36 -10.70
C GLN A 38 6.44 -11.54 -11.17
N ALA A 39 5.82 -12.62 -11.64
CA ALA A 39 6.54 -13.75 -12.21
C ALA A 39 7.20 -13.44 -13.58
N SER A 40 6.75 -12.38 -14.26
CA SER A 40 7.19 -12.03 -15.63
C SER A 40 8.66 -11.63 -15.72
N LYS A 41 9.28 -11.90 -16.88
CA LYS A 41 10.67 -11.49 -17.16
C LYS A 41 10.85 -9.96 -17.08
N ALA A 42 9.88 -9.21 -17.58
CA ALA A 42 9.92 -7.74 -17.60
C ALA A 42 9.94 -7.15 -16.18
N PHE A 43 9.05 -7.60 -15.30
CA PHE A 43 9.04 -7.14 -13.90
C PHE A 43 10.32 -7.52 -13.17
N LYS A 44 10.78 -8.78 -13.30
CA LYS A 44 12.01 -9.25 -12.65
C LYS A 44 13.25 -8.47 -13.09
N HIS A 45 13.34 -8.16 -14.38
CA HIS A 45 14.44 -7.35 -14.93
C HIS A 45 14.40 -5.93 -14.36
N ALA A 46 13.26 -5.24 -14.47
CA ALA A 46 13.11 -3.86 -13.97
C ALA A 46 13.32 -3.76 -12.44
N TRP A 47 12.89 -4.77 -11.67
CA TRP A 47 13.13 -4.82 -10.23
C TRP A 47 14.62 -5.04 -9.90
N THR A 48 15.31 -5.91 -10.65
CA THR A 48 16.75 -6.13 -10.49
C THR A 48 17.55 -4.86 -10.82
N GLU A 49 17.19 -4.18 -11.91
CA GLU A 49 17.79 -2.92 -12.33
C GLU A 49 17.55 -1.80 -11.29
N ALA A 50 16.32 -1.66 -10.78
CA ALA A 50 16.00 -0.71 -9.72
C ALA A 50 16.81 -0.97 -8.43
N MET A 51 17.02 -2.25 -8.04
CA MET A 51 17.86 -2.58 -6.89
C MET A 51 19.34 -2.25 -7.11
N GLN A 52 19.82 -2.20 -8.36
CA GLN A 52 21.21 -1.86 -8.70
C GLN A 52 21.46 -0.35 -8.84
N ILE A 53 20.47 0.41 -9.31
CA ILE A 53 20.62 1.84 -9.62
C ILE A 53 20.19 2.74 -8.44
N CYS A 54 19.21 2.32 -7.65
CA CYS A 54 18.72 3.13 -6.52
C CYS A 54 19.59 2.98 -5.26
N ASN A 55 19.63 4.02 -4.42
CA ASN A 55 20.25 3.94 -3.09
C ASN A 55 19.38 3.22 -2.03
N SER A 56 18.09 3.09 -2.30
CA SER A 56 17.13 2.32 -1.52
C SER A 56 15.92 1.95 -2.39
N THR A 57 15.32 0.79 -2.14
CA THR A 57 14.04 0.40 -2.74
C THR A 57 13.16 -0.27 -1.69
N LYS A 58 11.87 0.06 -1.67
CA LYS A 58 10.88 -0.68 -0.88
C LYS A 58 9.73 -1.13 -1.78
N ARG A 59 9.30 -2.37 -1.61
CA ARG A 59 8.07 -2.90 -2.24
C ARG A 59 7.04 -3.14 -1.16
N ILE A 60 5.81 -2.69 -1.36
CA ILE A 60 4.68 -2.97 -0.47
C ILE A 60 3.60 -3.67 -1.31
N GLN A 61 3.04 -4.75 -0.81
CA GLN A 61 1.87 -5.41 -1.38
C GLN A 61 0.77 -5.46 -0.33
N PHE A 62 -0.39 -4.92 -0.67
CA PHE A 62 -1.56 -4.89 0.20
C PHE A 62 -2.81 -5.29 -0.59
N GLN A 63 -3.77 -5.88 0.11
CA GLN A 63 -5.07 -6.19 -0.47
C GLN A 63 -6.08 -5.15 0.02
N GLY A 64 -6.39 -4.18 -0.85
CA GLY A 64 -7.42 -3.19 -0.59
C GLY A 64 -8.83 -3.73 -0.78
N HIS A 65 -9.77 -3.34 0.08
CA HIS A 65 -11.19 -3.45 -0.25
C HIS A 65 -11.61 -2.26 -1.11
N VAL A 66 -12.32 -2.54 -2.19
CA VAL A 66 -12.99 -1.52 -3.03
C VAL A 66 -14.47 -1.80 -2.91
N GLY A 67 -15.28 -0.74 -2.72
CA GLY A 67 -16.73 -0.86 -2.63
C GLY A 67 -17.33 -1.62 -3.81
N ALA A 68 -18.49 -2.23 -3.58
CA ALA A 68 -19.17 -3.03 -4.60
C ALA A 68 -19.72 -2.20 -5.77
N ASP A 69 -19.71 -0.87 -5.66
CA ASP A 69 -20.18 0.03 -6.70
C ASP A 69 -19.27 -0.03 -7.93
N LEU A 70 -19.88 -0.30 -9.08
CA LEU A 70 -19.18 -0.41 -10.36
C LEU A 70 -18.38 0.85 -10.69
N GLU A 71 -18.80 2.02 -10.21
CA GLU A 71 -18.04 3.26 -10.35
C GLU A 71 -16.69 3.21 -9.60
N ASP A 72 -16.59 2.70 -8.38
CA ASP A 72 -15.31 2.64 -7.64
C ASP A 72 -14.31 1.62 -8.25
N ILE A 73 -14.85 0.64 -8.98
CA ILE A 73 -14.10 -0.40 -9.69
C ILE A 73 -13.66 0.10 -11.08
N PHE A 74 -14.52 0.83 -11.80
CA PHE A 74 -14.33 1.22 -13.20
C PHE A 74 -14.19 2.73 -13.46
N ARG A 75 -14.11 3.58 -12.42
CA ARG A 75 -13.86 5.02 -12.53
C ARG A 75 -12.70 5.30 -13.47
N ARG A 76 -13.00 6.07 -14.51
CA ARG A 76 -12.09 6.49 -15.59
C ARG A 76 -12.47 7.90 -15.98
N GLY A 77 -11.48 8.78 -16.05
CA GLY A 77 -11.64 10.17 -16.43
C GLY A 77 -10.27 10.87 -16.46
N PRO A 78 -10.18 12.10 -16.98
CA PRO A 78 -8.93 12.88 -16.99
C PRO A 78 -8.30 13.06 -15.59
N GLU A 79 -9.12 13.12 -14.55
CA GLU A 79 -8.75 13.15 -13.13
C GLU A 79 -8.15 11.82 -12.59
N TRP A 80 -8.21 10.76 -13.40
CA TRP A 80 -7.49 9.50 -13.18
C TRP A 80 -6.20 9.40 -14.01
N GLU A 81 -6.03 10.24 -15.03
CA GLU A 81 -4.77 10.34 -15.78
C GLU A 81 -3.74 11.22 -15.04
N SER A 82 -4.17 12.20 -14.26
CA SER A 82 -3.29 13.09 -13.47
C SER A 82 -3.79 13.30 -12.05
N GLY A 83 -2.98 13.86 -11.16
CA GLY A 83 -3.35 14.19 -9.78
C GLY A 83 -2.27 13.77 -8.78
N TYR A 84 -2.68 13.47 -7.55
CA TYR A 84 -1.77 13.07 -6.47
C TYR A 84 -2.26 11.80 -5.79
N GLU A 85 -1.34 10.87 -5.49
CA GLU A 85 -1.62 9.69 -4.68
C GLU A 85 -0.84 9.77 -3.36
N LEU A 86 -1.52 9.47 -2.25
CA LEU A 86 -0.95 9.39 -0.91
C LEU A 86 -1.08 7.96 -0.41
N ILE A 87 0.06 7.31 -0.16
CA ILE A 87 0.14 6.02 0.52
C ILE A 87 0.54 6.27 1.97
N MET A 88 -0.27 5.80 2.92
CA MET A 88 0.04 5.76 4.35
C MET A 88 0.10 4.30 4.80
N ALA A 89 1.24 3.87 5.34
CA ALA A 89 1.38 2.59 6.02
C ALA A 89 1.46 2.84 7.53
N MET A 90 0.63 2.15 8.31
CA MET A 90 0.50 2.35 9.74
C MET A 90 0.56 0.98 10.42
N GLN A 91 1.16 0.92 11.61
CA GLN A 91 1.22 -0.30 12.39
C GLN A 91 -0.15 -0.53 13.05
N GLU A 92 -0.84 -1.65 12.80
CA GLU A 92 -2.09 -1.93 13.51
C GLU A 92 -1.78 -2.34 14.95
N PRO A 93 -2.42 -1.71 15.96
CA PRO A 93 -2.28 -2.17 17.34
C PRO A 93 -3.16 -3.40 17.52
N GLN A 94 -2.75 -4.34 18.37
CA GLN A 94 -3.44 -5.61 18.56
C GLN A 94 -4.95 -5.45 18.86
N SER A 95 -5.32 -4.38 19.58
CA SER A 95 -6.73 -4.03 19.87
C SER A 95 -7.63 -3.77 18.65
N PHE A 96 -7.08 -3.49 17.46
CA PHE A 96 -7.85 -3.39 16.21
C PHE A 96 -8.11 -4.76 15.59
N LEU A 97 -7.11 -5.66 15.63
CA LEU A 97 -7.24 -7.04 15.16
C LEU A 97 -8.28 -7.82 15.98
N GLU A 98 -8.43 -7.46 17.25
CA GLU A 98 -9.37 -8.07 18.20
C GLU A 98 -10.76 -7.40 18.23
N SER A 99 -10.97 -6.29 17.50
CA SER A 99 -12.22 -5.51 17.54
C SER A 99 -12.72 -5.09 16.14
N PRO A 100 -13.70 -5.83 15.58
CA PRO A 100 -14.37 -5.45 14.33
C PRO A 100 -15.02 -4.07 14.39
N GLU A 101 -15.58 -3.67 15.54
CA GLU A 101 -16.21 -2.37 15.76
C GLU A 101 -15.23 -1.20 15.61
N ARG A 102 -14.00 -1.35 16.13
CA ARG A 102 -12.93 -0.35 15.93
C ARG A 102 -12.53 -0.23 14.47
N THR A 103 -12.45 -1.36 13.77
CA THR A 103 -12.15 -1.38 12.33
C THR A 103 -13.24 -0.65 11.53
N ALA A 104 -14.52 -0.95 11.79
CA ALA A 104 -15.65 -0.29 11.13
C ALA A 104 -15.72 1.21 11.44
N SER A 105 -15.57 1.62 12.71
CA SER A 105 -15.58 3.03 13.12
C SER A 105 -14.41 3.82 12.53
N PHE A 106 -13.23 3.20 12.40
CA PHE A 106 -12.10 3.80 11.70
C PHE A 106 -12.36 3.97 10.20
N GLU A 107 -12.92 2.96 9.53
CA GLU A 107 -13.24 3.02 8.11
C GLU A 107 -14.35 4.05 7.81
N GLU A 108 -15.36 4.15 8.67
CA GLU A 108 -16.36 5.22 8.63
C GLU A 108 -15.71 6.61 8.78
N THR A 109 -14.85 6.79 9.80
CA THR A 109 -14.13 8.06 10.01
C THR A 109 -13.27 8.41 8.80
N LEU A 110 -12.54 7.44 8.25
CA LEU A 110 -11.72 7.65 7.07
C LEU A 110 -12.58 8.06 5.88
N ASN A 111 -13.70 7.38 5.62
CA ASN A 111 -14.60 7.73 4.53
C ASN A 111 -15.17 9.15 4.70
N GLN A 112 -15.58 9.54 5.91
CA GLN A 112 -16.06 10.90 6.21
C GLN A 112 -14.98 11.98 5.96
N GLN A 113 -13.74 11.72 6.39
CA GLN A 113 -12.61 12.64 6.21
C GLN A 113 -12.15 12.71 4.74
N CYS A 114 -12.09 11.57 4.06
CA CYS A 114 -11.69 11.48 2.66
C CYS A 114 -12.74 12.09 1.71
N ALA A 115 -14.04 11.97 2.01
CA ALA A 115 -15.11 12.52 1.16
C ALA A 115 -15.03 14.06 0.95
N GLN A 116 -14.28 14.77 1.79
CA GLN A 116 -14.07 16.22 1.66
C GLN A 116 -12.94 16.62 0.69
N TYR A 117 -11.97 15.73 0.45
CA TYR A 117 -10.69 16.07 -0.23
C TYR A 117 -10.25 15.05 -1.28
N ALA A 118 -10.52 13.76 -1.06
CA ALA A 118 -10.03 12.66 -1.89
C ALA A 118 -11.13 12.15 -2.85
N LEU A 119 -10.74 11.91 -4.10
CA LEU A 119 -11.57 11.23 -5.11
C LEU A 119 -11.87 9.78 -4.75
N GLN A 120 -10.95 9.13 -4.03
CA GLN A 120 -11.04 7.75 -3.60
C GLN A 120 -10.09 7.54 -2.41
N ALA A 121 -10.55 6.75 -1.45
CA ALA A 121 -9.73 6.12 -0.43
C ALA A 121 -9.90 4.60 -0.52
N VAL A 122 -8.82 3.86 -0.31
CA VAL A 122 -8.80 2.39 -0.27
C VAL A 122 -8.01 1.98 0.96
N THR A 123 -8.66 1.28 1.87
CA THR A 123 -8.03 0.61 3.01
C THR A 123 -7.73 -0.84 2.67
N GLY A 124 -6.62 -1.35 3.20
CA GLY A 124 -6.26 -2.76 3.11
C GLY A 124 -5.18 -3.14 4.10
N THR A 125 -4.97 -4.43 4.27
CA THR A 125 -3.85 -4.96 5.06
C THR A 125 -2.68 -5.29 4.13
N SER A 126 -1.47 -4.92 4.56
CA SER A 126 -0.22 -5.33 3.92
C SER A 126 0.06 -6.80 4.20
N PHE A 127 0.45 -7.54 3.18
CA PHE A 127 0.86 -8.94 3.30
C PHE A 127 2.32 -9.19 2.86
N SER A 128 3.00 -8.18 2.30
CA SER A 128 4.42 -8.26 1.98
C SER A 128 5.05 -6.86 1.96
N VAL A 129 6.18 -6.72 2.67
CA VAL A 129 7.08 -5.58 2.56
C VAL A 129 8.48 -6.12 2.27
N GLU A 130 9.11 -5.69 1.18
CA GLU A 130 10.48 -6.06 0.84
C GLU A 130 11.38 -4.83 0.79
N ASP A 131 12.62 -5.00 1.26
CA ASP A 131 13.72 -4.02 1.24
C ASP A 131 14.81 -4.47 0.25
N GLN A 132 15.69 -3.55 -0.15
CA GLN A 132 16.72 -3.72 -1.19
C GLN A 132 17.66 -4.91 -0.97
N ALA A 133 17.82 -5.36 0.28
CA ALA A 133 18.57 -6.56 0.64
C ALA A 133 17.88 -7.90 0.24
N GLY A 134 16.74 -7.86 -0.46
CA GLY A 134 15.91 -9.05 -0.72
C GLY A 134 15.33 -9.67 0.56
N ARG A 135 15.41 -8.94 1.68
CA ARG A 135 14.85 -9.34 2.96
C ARG A 135 13.34 -9.12 2.89
N ASP A 136 12.64 -10.23 2.85
CA ASP A 136 11.22 -10.30 3.16
C ASP A 136 11.03 -9.84 4.61
N LEU A 137 10.39 -8.68 4.79
CA LEU A 137 9.96 -8.19 6.10
C LEU A 137 8.57 -8.73 6.46
N SER A 138 7.92 -9.52 5.59
CA SER A 138 6.91 -10.46 6.07
C SER A 138 7.65 -11.61 6.77
N ILE A 139 7.43 -11.73 8.07
CA ILE A 139 8.04 -12.79 8.87
C ILE A 139 7.43 -14.10 8.39
N ARG A 140 8.27 -14.96 7.80
CA ARG A 140 7.84 -16.23 7.22
C ARG A 140 7.09 -17.08 8.24
N SER A 141 5.81 -17.30 7.98
CA SER A 141 5.00 -18.34 8.63
C SER A 141 5.55 -19.72 8.24
N SER A 142 6.46 -20.27 9.03
CA SER A 142 6.98 -21.63 8.84
C SER A 142 6.00 -22.68 9.36
N ASP A 143 5.34 -23.34 8.41
CA ASP A 143 4.83 -24.72 8.47
C ASP A 143 3.92 -25.14 9.64
N CYS A 144 2.62 -24.93 9.46
CA CYS A 144 1.61 -25.76 10.12
C CYS A 144 1.58 -27.17 9.51
N SER A 145 2.27 -28.14 10.13
CA SER A 145 1.96 -29.56 9.95
C SER A 145 1.75 -30.25 11.30
N PHE A 146 0.66 -31.00 11.39
CA PHE A 146 0.04 -31.42 12.66
C PHE A 146 0.49 -32.85 13.04
N ARG A 147 1.30 -33.04 14.08
CA ARG A 147 1.48 -34.33 14.80
C ARG A 147 1.80 -34.14 16.30
N PRO A 148 1.49 -35.12 17.18
CA PRO A 148 1.51 -34.92 18.64
C PRO A 148 2.86 -35.19 19.34
N ARG A 149 2.98 -34.66 20.57
CA ARG A 149 4.04 -34.84 21.61
C ARG A 149 4.33 -36.32 21.96
N PRO A 150 5.45 -36.68 22.63
CA PRO A 150 6.09 -36.05 23.83
C PRO A 150 7.15 -34.95 23.54
N SER A 151 7.82 -34.28 24.50
CA SER A 151 7.82 -34.33 25.99
C SER A 151 8.07 -32.95 26.67
N GLN A 152 9.16 -32.79 27.45
CA GLN A 152 9.61 -31.69 28.33
C GLN A 152 11.14 -31.85 28.63
N PRO A 153 11.89 -30.86 29.21
CA PRO A 153 11.42 -29.62 29.86
C PRO A 153 12.07 -28.28 29.41
N ALA A 154 11.36 -27.22 29.81
CA ALA A 154 11.70 -25.80 29.99
C ALA A 154 13.12 -25.27 29.65
N HIS A 155 13.14 -24.29 28.74
CA HIS A 155 13.79 -23.01 28.99
C HIS A 155 12.78 -21.89 28.68
N ASP A 156 12.45 -21.08 29.68
CA ASP A 156 11.53 -19.95 29.54
C ASP A 156 12.19 -18.79 28.78
N ALA A 157 12.03 -18.79 27.46
CA ALA A 157 12.12 -17.60 26.64
C ALA A 157 10.69 -17.17 26.27
N HIS A 158 10.17 -16.19 27.02
CA HIS A 158 8.85 -15.58 26.81
C HIS A 158 8.84 -14.75 25.52
N LEU A 159 8.80 -15.42 24.37
CA LEU A 159 8.69 -14.80 23.05
C LEU A 159 7.25 -14.36 22.81
N GLN A 160 6.95 -13.11 23.13
CA GLN A 160 5.69 -12.48 22.76
C GLN A 160 5.55 -12.37 21.23
N PRO A 161 4.37 -12.67 20.66
CA PRO A 161 4.13 -12.48 19.24
C PRO A 161 3.93 -11.00 18.93
N SER A 162 4.86 -10.38 18.19
CA SER A 162 4.73 -8.99 17.71
C SER A 162 5.06 -8.84 16.23
N ALA A 163 4.44 -9.69 15.40
CA ALA A 163 4.32 -9.44 13.96
C ALA A 163 3.05 -8.59 13.72
N THR A 164 3.13 -7.28 13.99
CA THR A 164 2.01 -6.37 13.81
C THR A 164 1.64 -6.24 12.33
N ALA A 165 0.39 -6.52 11.99
CA ALA A 165 -0.17 -6.21 10.69
C ALA A 165 0.01 -4.71 10.36
N GLN A 166 0.19 -4.38 9.09
CA GLN A 166 0.23 -2.99 8.65
C GLN A 166 -1.05 -2.66 7.88
N ARG A 167 -1.78 -1.64 8.33
CA ARG A 167 -2.86 -1.04 7.54
C ARG A 167 -2.25 -0.11 6.52
N ILE A 168 -2.57 -0.34 5.26
CA ILE A 168 -2.27 0.57 4.16
C ILE A 168 -3.54 1.35 3.84
N ILE A 169 -3.41 2.67 3.78
CA ILE A 169 -4.38 3.54 3.13
C ILE A 169 -3.75 4.07 1.85
N LEU A 170 -4.43 3.89 0.73
CA LEU A 170 -4.16 4.61 -0.51
C LEU A 170 -5.28 5.64 -0.72
N MET A 171 -4.92 6.90 -0.91
CA MET A 171 -5.87 7.96 -1.28
C MET A 171 -5.44 8.64 -2.57
N ARG A 172 -6.41 9.11 -3.35
CA ARG A 172 -6.20 9.89 -4.57
C ARG A 172 -6.86 11.26 -4.47
N PHE A 173 -6.15 12.29 -4.89
CA PHE A 173 -6.58 13.69 -4.89
C PHE A 173 -6.51 14.28 -6.31
N CYS A 174 -7.46 15.13 -6.67
CA CYS A 174 -7.40 15.92 -7.90
C CYS A 174 -6.23 16.91 -7.85
N GLN A 175 -6.18 17.71 -6.78
CA GLN A 175 -5.29 18.85 -6.67
C GLN A 175 -4.30 18.67 -5.51
N GLN A 176 -3.19 19.39 -5.59
CA GLN A 176 -2.19 19.38 -4.52
C GLN A 176 -2.71 20.06 -3.25
N GLU A 177 -3.59 21.05 -3.39
CA GLU A 177 -4.21 21.76 -2.28
C GLU A 177 -5.07 20.82 -1.43
N ASP A 178 -5.90 19.96 -2.06
CA ASP A 178 -6.70 18.94 -1.38
C ASP A 178 -5.83 17.99 -0.52
N LEU A 179 -4.69 17.55 -1.09
CA LEU A 179 -3.71 16.70 -0.40
C LEU A 179 -3.08 17.43 0.81
N HIS A 180 -2.71 18.70 0.66
CA HIS A 180 -2.14 19.49 1.76
C HIS A 180 -3.18 19.77 2.85
N MET A 181 -4.41 20.10 2.47
CA MET A 181 -5.52 20.32 3.40
C MET A 181 -5.88 19.05 4.17
N PHE A 182 -5.94 17.89 3.50
CA PHE A 182 -6.13 16.60 4.16
C PHE A 182 -5.00 16.29 5.16
N ARG A 183 -3.74 16.54 4.79
CA ARG A 183 -2.58 16.33 5.67
C ARG A 183 -2.58 17.23 6.89
N GLN A 184 -3.00 18.48 6.75
CA GLN A 184 -3.06 19.44 7.86
C GLN A 184 -4.23 19.18 8.80
N ASN A 185 -5.42 18.88 8.26
CA ASN A 185 -6.66 18.87 9.03
C ASN A 185 -7.11 17.46 9.46
N SER A 186 -6.94 16.46 8.59
CA SER A 186 -7.53 15.12 8.75
C SER A 186 -6.53 14.05 9.17
N ALA A 187 -5.29 14.09 8.65
CA ALA A 187 -4.30 13.04 8.91
C ALA A 187 -3.98 12.88 10.40
N ALA A 188 -3.84 13.98 11.15
CA ALA A 188 -3.60 13.92 12.59
C ALA A 188 -4.77 13.25 13.36
N GLN A 189 -6.01 13.51 12.96
CA GLN A 189 -7.20 12.89 13.57
C GLN A 189 -7.24 11.38 13.30
N LEU A 190 -6.93 10.97 12.06
CA LEU A 190 -6.85 9.54 11.69
C LEU A 190 -5.75 8.80 12.46
N MET A 191 -4.57 9.40 12.59
CA MET A 191 -3.48 8.82 13.39
C MET A 191 -3.85 8.68 14.88
N ASN A 192 -4.50 9.70 15.45
CA ASN A 192 -4.95 9.68 16.84
C ASN A 192 -6.03 8.60 17.09
N ASN A 193 -6.98 8.43 16.16
CA ASN A 193 -8.05 7.44 16.29
C ASN A 193 -7.56 5.98 16.18
N LEU A 194 -6.47 5.75 15.44
CA LEU A 194 -5.80 4.44 15.44
C LEU A 194 -4.96 4.20 16.70
N GLY A 195 -4.43 5.27 17.32
CA GLY A 195 -3.49 5.15 18.44
C GLY A 195 -2.13 4.55 18.04
N SER A 196 -1.75 4.69 16.76
CA SER A 196 -0.64 3.95 16.15
C SER A 196 0.45 4.83 15.55
N PRO A 197 1.70 4.31 15.47
CA PRO A 197 2.75 4.97 14.71
C PRO A 197 2.53 4.84 13.20
N LEU A 198 2.78 5.94 12.50
CA LEU A 198 2.91 6.01 11.05
C LEU A 198 4.27 5.40 10.64
N VAL A 199 4.23 4.34 9.83
CA VAL A 199 5.43 3.60 9.37
C VAL A 199 5.94 4.14 8.04
N LEU A 200 5.03 4.63 7.19
CA LEU A 200 5.34 5.31 5.93
C LEU A 200 4.22 6.33 5.63
N SER A 201 4.60 7.52 5.17
CA SER A 201 3.71 8.39 4.42
C SER A 201 4.44 8.85 3.17
N LEU A 202 3.83 8.65 2.02
CA LEU A 202 4.42 8.87 0.71
C LEU A 202 3.35 9.46 -0.21
N ALA A 203 3.41 10.79 -0.43
CA ALA A 203 2.64 11.39 -1.52
C ALA A 203 3.51 11.49 -2.76
N PHE A 204 2.92 11.30 -3.94
CA PHE A 204 3.58 11.50 -5.22
C PHE A 204 2.61 12.03 -6.27
N ALA A 205 3.12 12.89 -7.15
CA ALA A 205 2.36 13.43 -8.27
C ALA A 205 2.24 12.36 -9.37
N VAL A 206 1.02 11.98 -9.72
CA VAL A 206 0.72 11.06 -10.81
C VAL A 206 0.79 11.82 -12.13
N GLN A 207 1.78 11.49 -12.96
CA GLN A 207 1.88 12.06 -14.31
C GLN A 207 1.00 11.29 -15.30
N PRO A 208 0.33 11.97 -16.24
CA PRO A 208 -0.38 11.31 -17.31
C PRO A 208 0.59 10.50 -18.17
N ALA A 209 0.17 9.28 -18.54
CA ALA A 209 0.93 8.43 -19.43
C ALA A 209 1.21 9.19 -20.73
N GLN A 210 2.48 9.48 -21.01
CA GLN A 210 2.86 10.16 -22.25
C GLN A 210 2.36 9.34 -23.43
N LYS A 211 1.38 9.89 -24.16
CA LYS A 211 0.84 9.26 -25.37
C LYS A 211 1.99 9.13 -26.36
N THR A 212 2.53 7.92 -26.50
CA THR A 212 3.58 7.62 -27.46
C THR A 212 3.06 8.04 -28.82
N GLN A 213 3.62 9.09 -29.41
CA GLN A 213 3.28 9.47 -30.78
C GLN A 213 3.70 8.32 -31.69
N THR A 214 2.73 7.49 -32.08
CA THR A 214 2.90 6.53 -33.16
C THR A 214 3.10 7.35 -34.42
N ARG A 215 4.38 7.57 -34.76
CA ARG A 215 4.79 8.04 -36.08
C ARG A 215 4.29 7.03 -37.11
N SER A 216 3.14 7.32 -37.71
CA SER A 216 2.73 6.71 -38.96
C SER A 216 3.84 6.97 -39.99
N ARG A 217 4.48 5.88 -40.44
CA ARG A 217 5.31 5.86 -41.64
C ARG A 217 4.44 5.49 -42.83
#